data_AF-A0AAE0M758-F1
#
_entry.id   AF-A0AAE0M758-F1
#
_cell.length_a   1.000
_cell.length_b   1.000
_cell.length_c   1.000
_cell.angle_alpha   90.00
_cell.angle_beta   90.00
_cell.angle_gamma   90.00
#
_symmetry.space_group_name_H-M   'P 1'
#
loop_
_entity.id
_entity.type
_entity.pdbx_description
1 polymer ?
#
loop_
_entity_poly.entity_id
_entity_poly.type
_entity_poly.pdbx_seq_one_letter_code
_entity_poly.pdbx_strand_id
1 'polypeptide(L)'
;MSESDVLQPSQVEKPTSQDVGDAPSQALDFPCGSDWGLGNILYIQNAPIVPAEKQAELDGRVQTINTWLVWELAKVEEAVQGKLESGALPGDDSVPSKSKRIGYRIKVVDAYRGGSPWLTGTSTATQSTSLVMTEDEVNSTVQKNIISAAASQGLQPQKLVKTVDLGDLGFDKKDQISHTVQPHVLYSIGYQYDAVANTIGVSIKTFYYNVTLKETAAPAPPKSKPTHNSNSNNNSGSGLLGTMEKIGSKIGDVVQDLAGDQAASQATTASSEEKGGLGGQTHVAPPAPPKVKYYEAKIDYINTSVTFNFDVFNPKQVATGVSAEFLGLGKQILATEAQLLSLKTKE
;
A
#
# COMPACT_ATOMS: atom_id res chain seq x y z
N MET A 1 49.37 46.74 52.18
CA MET A 1 48.30 47.11 51.25
C MET A 1 47.90 45.81 50.56
N SER A 2 47.10 44.98 51.25
CA SER A 2 45.61 44.91 51.20
C SER A 2 45.18 43.98 50.06
N GLU A 3 44.80 42.74 50.41
CA GLU A 3 43.41 42.21 50.36
C GLU A 3 42.92 42.07 48.90
N SER A 4 42.99 40.90 48.23
CA SER A 4 42.19 39.68 48.43
C SER A 4 40.67 39.90 48.33
N ASP A 5 40.18 40.16 47.11
CA ASP A 5 38.76 40.02 46.77
C ASP A 5 38.51 38.70 46.04
N VAL A 6 37.82 37.80 46.74
CA VAL A 6 37.32 36.51 46.25
C VAL A 6 35.86 36.72 45.83
N LEU A 7 35.58 36.68 44.53
CA LEU A 7 34.22 36.63 44.02
C LEU A 7 33.70 35.19 44.06
N GLN A 8 32.70 34.95 44.92
CA GLN A 8 31.94 33.71 45.00
C GLN A 8 31.01 33.54 43.77
N PRO A 9 30.78 32.31 43.28
CA PRO A 9 29.76 32.06 42.28
C PRO A 9 28.36 32.08 42.90
N SER A 10 27.47 32.87 42.28
CA SER A 10 26.06 32.99 42.61
C SER A 10 25.35 31.63 42.56
N GLN A 11 24.60 31.34 43.63
CA GLN A 11 23.65 30.25 43.72
C GLN A 11 22.60 30.38 42.61
N VAL A 12 22.53 29.39 41.73
CA VAL A 12 21.42 29.22 40.78
C VAL A 12 20.25 28.63 41.56
N GLU A 13 19.23 29.45 41.81
CA GLU A 13 17.97 28.99 42.38
C GLU A 13 17.31 27.98 41.43
N LYS A 14 17.08 26.79 41.97
CA LYS A 14 16.38 25.67 41.33
C LYS A 14 14.91 26.06 41.18
N PRO A 15 14.33 26.12 39.97
CA PRO A 15 12.92 26.43 39.83
C PRO A 15 12.09 25.30 40.44
N THR A 16 11.26 25.68 41.41
CA THR A 16 10.21 24.88 42.02
C THR A 16 9.29 24.34 40.93
N SER A 17 9.24 23.01 40.78
CA SER A 17 8.24 22.34 39.95
C SER A 17 6.86 22.71 40.45
N GLN A 18 6.16 23.53 39.67
CA GLN A 18 4.72 23.68 39.78
C GLN A 18 4.08 22.37 39.33
N ASP A 19 3.33 21.80 40.26
CA ASP A 19 2.42 20.68 40.12
C ASP A 19 1.38 21.02 39.05
N VAL A 20 1.60 20.55 37.81
CA VAL A 20 0.64 20.65 36.73
C VAL A 20 -0.33 19.51 36.95
N GLY A 21 -1.50 19.85 37.49
CA GLY A 21 -2.56 18.88 37.77
C GLY A 21 -2.85 17.98 36.56
N ASP A 22 -2.98 16.69 36.85
CA ASP A 22 -3.46 15.66 35.94
C ASP A 22 -4.85 16.04 35.40
N ALA A 23 -4.86 16.78 34.30
CA ALA A 23 -6.04 16.84 33.44
C ALA A 23 -6.25 15.41 32.91
N PRO A 24 -7.46 14.84 33.04
CA PRO A 24 -7.73 13.52 32.50
C PRO A 24 -7.43 13.56 31.00
N SER A 25 -6.45 12.76 30.57
CA SER A 25 -6.25 12.42 29.17
C SER A 25 -7.59 11.89 28.67
N GLN A 26 -8.34 12.75 27.99
CA GLN A 26 -9.41 12.30 27.13
C GLN A 26 -8.69 11.50 26.06
N ALA A 27 -8.65 10.17 26.22
CA ALA A 27 -8.23 9.28 25.16
C ALA A 27 -9.03 9.71 23.93
N LEU A 28 -8.38 10.13 22.85
CA LEU A 28 -9.08 10.35 21.60
C LEU A 28 -9.81 9.05 21.29
N ASP A 29 -11.13 9.11 21.37
CA ASP A 29 -12.00 8.03 20.93
C ASP A 29 -11.96 8.10 19.40
N PHE A 30 -10.87 7.58 18.81
CA PHE A 30 -10.72 7.46 17.38
C PHE A 30 -11.93 6.64 16.91
N PRO A 31 -12.92 7.27 16.25
CA PRO A 31 -14.29 6.75 16.21
C PRO A 31 -14.47 5.49 15.37
N CYS A 32 -13.39 4.82 14.98
CA CYS A 32 -13.45 3.51 14.40
C CYS A 32 -12.21 2.68 14.78
N GLY A 33 -12.34 1.81 15.78
CA GLY A 33 -11.35 0.77 16.09
C GLY A 33 -11.10 -0.23 14.96
N SER A 34 -11.79 -0.09 13.81
CA SER A 34 -11.60 -0.87 12.59
C SER A 34 -11.21 -0.06 11.35
N ASP A 35 -11.05 1.27 11.44
CA ASP A 35 -10.55 2.13 10.34
C ASP A 35 -9.03 2.05 10.28
N TRP A 36 -8.49 0.84 10.34
CA TRP A 36 -7.13 0.49 9.91
C TRP A 36 -7.00 0.60 8.38
N GLY A 37 -7.70 1.57 7.76
CA GLY A 37 -7.63 1.92 6.34
C GLY A 37 -6.23 2.35 5.87
N LEU A 38 -5.24 2.26 6.77
CA LEU A 38 -3.80 2.25 6.50
C LEU A 38 -3.36 1.01 5.73
N GLY A 39 -4.17 -0.06 5.63
CA GLY A 39 -3.94 -1.09 4.61
C GLY A 39 -3.84 -0.51 3.18
N ASN A 40 -4.36 0.71 2.96
CA ASN A 40 -4.27 1.43 1.69
C ASN A 40 -3.08 2.41 1.60
N ILE A 41 -2.31 2.59 2.68
CA ILE A 41 -1.06 3.35 2.72
C ILE A 41 0.01 2.39 3.24
N LEU A 42 0.72 1.76 2.31
CA LEU A 42 1.76 0.82 2.70
C LEU A 42 3.15 1.46 2.61
N TYR A 43 3.98 1.28 3.64
CA TYR A 43 5.42 1.53 3.54
C TYR A 43 6.24 0.24 3.40
N ILE A 44 6.95 0.09 2.29
CA ILE A 44 7.94 -0.98 2.06
C ILE A 44 9.34 -0.41 2.17
N GLN A 45 10.16 -0.98 3.05
CA GLN A 45 11.59 -0.65 3.12
C GLN A 45 12.45 -1.72 2.44
N ASN A 46 13.32 -1.25 1.56
CA ASN A 46 14.24 -2.05 0.77
C ASN A 46 15.67 -1.66 1.10
N ALA A 47 16.16 -2.16 2.23
CA ALA A 47 17.55 -2.01 2.65
C ALA A 47 18.45 -3.00 1.88
N PRO A 48 19.53 -2.53 1.23
CA PRO A 48 20.49 -3.39 0.54
C PRO A 48 21.44 -4.05 1.55
N ILE A 49 22.13 -5.09 1.10
CA ILE A 49 23.31 -5.58 1.80
C ILE A 49 24.42 -4.56 1.59
N VAL A 50 25.04 -4.10 2.68
CA VAL A 50 26.15 -3.14 2.66
C VAL A 50 27.40 -3.76 3.30
N PRO A 51 28.60 -3.25 3.01
CA PRO A 51 29.81 -3.61 3.75
C PRO A 51 29.63 -3.40 5.26
N ALA A 52 30.32 -4.20 6.08
CA ALA A 52 30.15 -4.19 7.54
C ALA A 52 30.41 -2.79 8.15
N GLU A 53 31.38 -2.06 7.61
CA GLU A 53 31.73 -0.70 7.99
C GLU A 53 30.63 0.33 7.68
N LYS A 54 29.67 0.00 6.80
CA LYS A 54 28.53 0.85 6.44
C LYS A 54 27.23 0.46 7.12
N GLN A 55 27.19 -0.65 7.86
CA GLN A 55 25.98 -1.11 8.51
C GLN A 55 25.41 -0.09 9.51
N ALA A 56 26.27 0.50 10.35
CA ALA A 56 25.84 1.51 11.31
C ALA A 56 25.29 2.79 10.63
N GLU A 57 25.85 3.18 9.48
CA GLU A 57 25.34 4.30 8.69
C GLU A 57 23.96 3.98 8.09
N LEU A 58 23.79 2.77 7.55
CA LEU A 58 22.50 2.29 7.04
C LEU A 58 21.43 2.31 8.14
N ASP A 59 21.74 1.73 9.30
CA ASP A 59 20.82 1.66 10.44
C ASP A 59 20.40 3.07 10.91
N GLY A 60 21.34 4.01 10.97
CA GLY A 60 21.06 5.41 11.31
C GLY A 60 20.15 6.11 10.29
N ARG A 61 20.36 5.84 8.99
CA ARG A 61 19.47 6.37 7.92
C ARG A 61 18.09 5.75 7.99
N VAL A 62 17.99 4.44 8.24
CA VAL A 62 16.71 3.75 8.45
C VAL A 62 15.95 4.36 9.62
N GLN A 63 16.61 4.59 10.75
CA GLN A 63 16.00 5.22 11.91
C GLN A 63 15.49 6.64 11.61
N THR A 64 16.26 7.41 10.84
CA THR A 64 15.89 8.76 10.44
C THR A 64 14.67 8.76 9.52
N ILE A 65 14.63 7.86 8.53
CA ILE A 65 13.46 7.68 7.69
C ILE A 65 12.25 7.26 8.52
N ASN A 66 12.38 6.30 9.44
CA ASN A 66 11.29 5.90 10.33
C ASN A 66 10.75 7.08 11.15
N THR A 67 11.64 7.96 11.62
CA THR A 67 11.24 9.16 12.36
C THR A 67 10.43 10.11 11.46
N TRP A 68 10.86 10.30 10.21
CA TRP A 68 10.10 11.07 9.22
C TRP A 68 8.75 10.44 8.89
N LEU A 69 8.69 9.12 8.69
CA LEU A 69 7.45 8.39 8.39
C LEU A 69 6.44 8.49 9.53
N VAL A 70 6.88 8.32 10.78
CA VAL A 70 6.04 8.51 11.97
C VAL A 70 5.45 9.91 12.01
N TRP A 71 6.25 10.93 11.73
CA TRP A 71 5.78 12.31 11.67
C TRP A 71 4.78 12.53 10.53
N GLU A 72 5.05 12.01 9.34
CA GLU A 72 4.17 12.13 8.17
C GLU A 72 2.80 11.50 8.47
N LEU A 73 2.79 10.27 8.98
CA LEU A 73 1.58 9.57 9.40
C LEU A 73 0.81 10.35 10.46
N ALA A 74 1.51 10.86 11.47
CA ALA A 74 0.89 11.66 12.52
C ALA A 74 0.21 12.93 11.97
N LYS A 75 0.86 13.62 11.02
CA LYS A 75 0.30 14.79 10.34
C LYS A 75 -0.90 14.47 9.46
N VAL A 76 -0.85 13.33 8.79
CA VAL A 76 -1.96 12.84 7.97
C VAL A 76 -3.18 12.55 8.84
N GLU A 77 -3.01 11.81 9.93
CA GLU A 77 -4.13 11.46 10.81
C GLU A 77 -4.68 12.67 11.58
N GLU A 78 -3.82 13.60 12.00
CA GLU A 78 -4.25 14.88 12.58
C GLU A 78 -5.16 15.65 11.61
N ALA A 79 -4.79 15.72 10.33
CA ALA A 79 -5.60 16.39 9.31
C ALA A 79 -6.92 15.65 9.01
N VAL A 80 -6.91 14.32 8.93
CA VAL A 80 -8.11 13.51 8.73
C VAL A 80 -9.08 13.69 9.89
N GLN A 81 -8.58 13.62 11.12
CA GLN A 81 -9.38 13.76 12.33
C GLN A 81 -10.07 15.12 12.37
N GLY A 82 -9.36 16.22 12.09
CA GLY A 82 -9.98 17.54 12.00
C GLY A 82 -11.07 17.65 10.92
N LYS A 83 -10.95 16.89 9.82
CA LYS A 83 -12.01 16.82 8.79
C LYS A 83 -13.19 15.93 9.16
N LEU A 84 -12.97 14.89 9.97
CA LEU A 84 -14.04 14.08 10.55
C LEU A 84 -14.86 14.88 11.56
N GLU A 85 -14.19 15.56 12.48
CA GLU A 85 -14.83 16.38 13.52
C GLU A 85 -15.66 17.53 12.95
N SER A 86 -15.19 18.13 11.85
CA SER A 86 -15.93 19.18 11.14
C SER A 86 -17.04 18.65 10.22
N GLY A 87 -17.21 17.33 10.09
CA GLY A 87 -18.17 16.70 9.18
C GLY A 87 -17.82 16.83 7.69
N ALA A 88 -16.61 17.29 7.37
CA ALA A 88 -16.13 17.45 5.99
C ALA A 88 -15.72 16.11 5.35
N LEU A 89 -15.38 15.11 6.18
CA LEU A 89 -15.22 13.71 5.76
C LEU A 89 -16.27 12.83 6.45
N PRO A 90 -16.76 11.78 5.77
CA PRO A 90 -17.69 10.84 6.38
C PRO A 90 -16.99 9.97 7.42
N GLY A 91 -17.63 9.76 8.56
CA GLY A 91 -17.13 8.95 9.67
C GLY A 91 -17.60 7.50 9.68
N ASP A 92 -18.52 7.10 8.80
CA ASP A 92 -19.03 5.73 8.77
C ASP A 92 -18.05 4.74 8.11
N ASP A 93 -18.32 3.44 8.31
CA ASP A 93 -17.47 2.33 7.87
C ASP A 93 -17.75 1.82 6.45
N SER A 94 -18.62 2.50 5.69
CA SER A 94 -18.87 2.10 4.30
C SER A 94 -17.63 2.25 3.42
N VAL A 95 -17.52 1.40 2.40
CA VAL A 95 -16.43 1.44 1.41
C VAL A 95 -16.31 2.83 0.76
N PRO A 96 -17.40 3.51 0.33
CA PRO A 96 -17.30 4.86 -0.20
C PRO A 96 -16.71 5.88 0.79
N SER A 97 -17.06 5.78 2.08
CA SER A 97 -16.56 6.67 3.11
C SER A 97 -15.08 6.44 3.39
N LYS A 98 -14.66 5.18 3.49
CA LYS A 98 -13.24 4.79 3.58
C LYS A 98 -12.45 5.32 2.37
N SER A 99 -12.92 5.07 1.14
CA SER A 99 -12.28 5.58 -0.09
C SER A 99 -12.09 7.10 -0.07
N LYS A 100 -13.10 7.87 0.37
CA LYS A 100 -12.98 9.33 0.54
C LYS A 100 -11.92 9.73 1.55
N ARG A 101 -11.86 9.06 2.72
CA ARG A 101 -10.83 9.33 3.74
C ARG A 101 -9.43 9.00 3.22
N ILE A 102 -9.24 7.89 2.52
CA ILE A 102 -7.93 7.51 1.94
C ILE A 102 -7.52 8.50 0.85
N GLY A 103 -8.45 8.87 -0.03
CA GLY A 103 -8.20 9.92 -1.02
C GLY A 103 -7.81 11.26 -0.40
N TYR A 104 -8.32 11.58 0.80
CA TYR A 104 -7.87 12.75 1.56
C TYR A 104 -6.48 12.56 2.18
N ARG A 105 -6.20 11.40 2.80
CA ARG A 105 -4.88 11.07 3.33
C ARG A 105 -3.78 11.24 2.27
N ILE A 106 -4.01 10.72 1.07
CA ILE A 106 -3.09 10.86 -0.08
C ILE A 106 -2.80 12.32 -0.40
N LYS A 107 -3.85 13.17 -0.48
CA LYS A 107 -3.69 14.60 -0.74
C LYS A 107 -2.86 15.30 0.34
N VAL A 108 -3.05 14.90 1.59
CA VAL A 108 -2.27 15.45 2.72
C VAL A 108 -0.81 15.05 2.61
N VAL A 109 -0.51 13.78 2.29
CA VAL A 109 0.87 13.32 2.03
C VAL A 109 1.50 14.10 0.88
N ASP A 110 0.81 14.21 -0.26
CA ASP A 110 1.31 14.94 -1.43
C ASP A 110 1.61 16.41 -1.11
N ALA A 111 0.74 17.07 -0.33
CA ALA A 111 0.95 18.44 0.08
C ALA A 111 2.19 18.60 0.97
N TYR A 112 2.38 17.73 1.97
CA TYR A 112 3.55 17.78 2.85
C TYR A 112 4.83 17.47 2.09
N ARG A 113 4.82 16.45 1.23
CA ARG A 113 6.01 16.08 0.45
C ARG A 113 6.37 17.13 -0.58
N GLY A 114 5.39 17.71 -1.26
CA GLY A 114 5.60 18.78 -2.24
C GLY A 114 6.20 20.07 -1.66
N GLY A 115 5.98 20.32 -0.36
CA GLY A 115 6.57 21.44 0.37
C GLY A 115 7.85 21.12 1.16
N SER A 116 8.30 19.85 1.16
CA SER A 116 9.41 19.42 2.01
C SER A 116 10.77 19.73 1.39
N PRO A 117 11.64 20.54 2.02
CA PRO A 117 12.94 20.90 1.47
C PRO A 117 13.96 19.73 1.44
N TRP A 118 13.72 18.69 2.24
CA TRP A 118 14.54 17.47 2.27
C TRP A 118 14.12 16.43 1.22
N LEU A 119 13.08 16.69 0.43
CA LEU A 119 12.70 15.84 -0.70
C LEU A 119 13.04 16.58 -1.99
N THR A 120 13.93 15.99 -2.79
CA THR A 120 14.45 16.62 -4.01
C THR A 120 14.35 15.67 -5.20
N GLY A 121 14.48 16.20 -6.42
CA GLY A 121 14.55 15.37 -7.62
C GLY A 121 13.28 14.57 -7.87
N THR A 122 12.19 15.26 -8.22
CA THR A 122 10.92 14.60 -8.55
C THR A 122 10.95 14.06 -9.97
N SER A 123 10.70 12.77 -10.13
CA SER A 123 10.30 12.19 -11.41
C SER A 123 8.88 11.63 -11.29
N THR A 124 8.09 11.78 -12.35
CA THR A 124 6.73 11.25 -12.42
C THR A 124 6.58 10.43 -13.69
N ALA A 125 6.04 9.22 -13.55
CA ALA A 125 5.68 8.37 -14.67
C ALA A 125 4.21 7.96 -14.52
N THR A 126 3.45 8.06 -15.60
CA THR A 126 2.05 7.64 -15.64
C THR A 126 1.88 6.49 -16.62
N GLN A 127 1.11 5.49 -16.22
CA GLN A 127 0.70 4.38 -17.08
C GLN A 127 -0.80 4.18 -16.94
N SER A 128 -1.45 3.69 -17.98
CA SER A 128 -2.86 3.28 -17.93
C SER A 128 -2.98 1.93 -18.63
N THR A 129 -3.75 1.02 -18.05
CA THR A 129 -4.10 -0.26 -18.68
C THR A 129 -5.61 -0.45 -18.62
N SER A 130 -6.17 -1.06 -19.66
CA SER A 130 -7.58 -1.49 -19.68
C SER A 130 -7.64 -2.99 -19.93
N LEU A 131 -8.46 -3.66 -19.13
CA LEU A 131 -8.56 -5.11 -19.09
C LEU A 131 -10.03 -5.48 -19.01
N VAL A 132 -10.44 -6.51 -19.73
CA VAL A 132 -11.79 -7.09 -19.63
C VAL A 132 -11.66 -8.44 -18.93
N MET A 133 -12.44 -8.66 -17.88
CA MET A 133 -12.41 -9.87 -17.06
C MET A 133 -13.81 -10.26 -16.59
N THR A 134 -13.97 -11.49 -16.13
CA THR A 134 -15.18 -11.93 -15.43
C THR A 134 -15.24 -11.37 -14.01
N GLU A 135 -16.43 -11.37 -13.41
CA GLU A 135 -16.66 -10.86 -12.05
C GLU A 135 -15.73 -11.50 -11.01
N ASP A 136 -15.54 -12.82 -11.07
CA ASP A 136 -14.70 -13.60 -10.16
C ASP A 136 -13.21 -13.38 -10.38
N GLU A 137 -12.81 -12.89 -11.56
CA GLU A 137 -11.41 -12.61 -11.90
C GLU A 137 -10.97 -11.18 -11.53
N VAL A 138 -11.91 -10.27 -11.22
CA VAL A 138 -11.62 -8.83 -11.02
C VAL A 138 -10.48 -8.61 -10.03
N ASN A 139 -10.62 -9.16 -8.83
CA ASN A 139 -9.65 -8.91 -7.76
C ASN A 139 -8.25 -9.43 -8.14
N SER A 140 -8.16 -10.69 -8.58
CA SER A 140 -6.88 -11.31 -8.93
C SER A 140 -6.20 -10.65 -10.13
N THR A 141 -6.97 -10.21 -11.13
CA THR A 141 -6.45 -9.58 -12.34
C THR A 141 -5.92 -8.17 -12.06
N VAL A 142 -6.67 -7.38 -11.28
CA VAL A 142 -6.25 -6.05 -10.84
C VAL A 142 -4.98 -6.14 -10.00
N GLN A 143 -4.96 -7.03 -9.01
CA GLN A 143 -3.80 -7.26 -8.15
C GLN A 143 -2.55 -7.66 -8.94
N LYS A 144 -2.66 -8.62 -9.87
CA LYS A 144 -1.54 -9.03 -10.74
C LYS A 144 -1.01 -7.85 -11.56
N ASN A 145 -1.88 -6.98 -12.06
CA ASN A 145 -1.45 -5.79 -12.80
C ASN A 145 -0.75 -4.76 -11.93
N ILE A 146 -1.25 -4.51 -10.72
CA ILE A 146 -0.63 -3.63 -9.73
C ILE A 146 0.79 -4.12 -9.40
N ILE A 147 0.93 -5.41 -9.10
CA ILE A 147 2.22 -6.04 -8.77
C ILE A 147 3.17 -6.00 -9.97
N SER A 148 2.70 -6.32 -11.18
CA SER A 148 3.51 -6.28 -12.40
C SER A 148 3.99 -4.87 -12.72
N ALA A 149 3.12 -3.86 -12.60
CA ALA A 149 3.48 -2.46 -12.80
C ALA A 149 4.56 -2.01 -11.81
N ALA A 150 4.38 -2.32 -10.52
CA ALA A 150 5.37 -2.04 -9.49
C ALA A 150 6.70 -2.77 -9.72
N ALA A 151 6.65 -4.05 -10.11
CA ALA A 151 7.83 -4.85 -10.42
C ALA A 151 8.65 -4.26 -11.57
N SER A 152 7.98 -3.73 -12.60
CA SER A 152 8.63 -3.06 -13.74
C SER A 152 9.44 -1.82 -13.31
N GLN A 153 9.15 -1.25 -12.13
CA GLN A 153 9.86 -0.10 -11.57
C GLN A 153 10.94 -0.49 -10.54
N GLY A 154 11.29 -1.76 -10.47
CA GLY A 154 12.34 -2.30 -9.60
C GLY A 154 11.88 -2.61 -8.18
N LEU A 155 10.57 -2.68 -7.93
CA LEU A 155 10.07 -3.23 -6.67
C LEU A 155 10.12 -4.75 -6.68
N GLN A 156 10.36 -5.33 -5.50
CA GLN A 156 10.42 -6.78 -5.32
C GLN A 156 9.00 -7.37 -5.27
N PRO A 157 8.56 -8.15 -6.27
CA PRO A 157 7.19 -8.67 -6.37
C PRO A 157 6.71 -9.40 -5.12
N GLN A 158 7.58 -10.18 -4.48
CA GLN A 158 7.26 -10.96 -3.29
C GLN A 158 6.86 -10.09 -2.08
N LYS A 159 7.43 -8.89 -1.94
CA LYS A 159 7.01 -7.96 -0.88
C LYS A 159 5.68 -7.29 -1.20
N LEU A 160 5.38 -7.15 -2.49
CA LEU A 160 4.14 -6.54 -2.98
C LEU A 160 2.97 -7.52 -2.89
N VAL A 161 3.14 -8.76 -3.35
CA VAL A 161 2.12 -9.83 -3.26
C VAL A 161 1.62 -9.92 -1.84
N LYS A 162 2.55 -10.08 -0.88
CA LYS A 162 2.21 -10.16 0.55
C LYS A 162 1.40 -8.99 1.05
N THR A 163 1.55 -7.81 0.45
CA THR A 163 0.87 -6.63 0.97
C THR A 163 -0.39 -6.23 0.22
N VAL A 164 -0.46 -6.52 -1.07
CA VAL A 164 -1.72 -6.42 -1.81
C VAL A 164 -2.67 -7.54 -1.37
N ASP A 165 -2.18 -8.70 -0.92
CA ASP A 165 -3.00 -9.73 -0.24
C ASP A 165 -3.49 -9.29 1.15
N LEU A 166 -2.81 -8.34 1.81
CA LEU A 166 -3.22 -7.81 3.11
C LEU A 166 -4.29 -6.72 2.99
N GLY A 167 -4.22 -5.92 1.93
CA GLY A 167 -5.29 -5.02 1.56
C GLY A 167 -6.27 -5.76 0.68
N ASP A 168 -7.27 -6.43 1.27
CA ASP A 168 -8.48 -6.76 0.54
C ASP A 168 -8.91 -5.49 -0.21
N LEU A 169 -8.74 -5.48 -1.54
CA LEU A 169 -8.99 -4.31 -2.38
C LEU A 169 -10.50 -3.95 -2.38
N GLY A 170 -11.31 -4.65 -1.57
CA GLY A 170 -12.71 -4.36 -1.32
C GLY A 170 -13.57 -4.62 -2.55
N PHE A 171 -13.10 -5.51 -3.44
CA PHE A 171 -13.85 -5.99 -4.59
C PHE A 171 -14.58 -7.32 -4.31
N ASP A 172 -14.48 -7.83 -3.09
CA ASP A 172 -15.07 -9.08 -2.61
C ASP A 172 -16.62 -9.04 -2.58
N LYS A 173 -17.21 -7.85 -2.41
CA LYS A 173 -18.66 -7.66 -2.36
C LYS A 173 -19.25 -7.43 -3.76
N LYS A 174 -19.78 -8.50 -4.35
CA LYS A 174 -20.48 -8.54 -5.66
C LYS A 174 -21.45 -7.37 -5.91
N ASP A 175 -22.15 -6.91 -4.87
CA ASP A 175 -23.14 -5.84 -4.96
C ASP A 175 -22.53 -4.42 -4.94
N GLN A 176 -21.21 -4.30 -4.73
CA GLN A 176 -20.48 -3.02 -4.58
C GLN A 176 -19.39 -2.81 -5.64
N ILE A 177 -19.28 -3.70 -6.64
CA ILE A 177 -18.26 -3.61 -7.70
C ILE A 177 -18.57 -2.46 -8.68
N SER A 178 -19.85 -2.14 -8.88
CA SER A 178 -20.28 -1.08 -9.78
C SER A 178 -20.06 0.31 -9.16
N HIS A 179 -19.09 1.05 -9.72
CA HIS A 179 -18.80 2.48 -9.49
C HIS A 179 -17.81 2.86 -8.37
N THR A 180 -16.95 1.93 -7.97
CA THR A 180 -16.00 2.19 -6.89
C THR A 180 -14.65 2.61 -7.44
N VAL A 181 -14.32 3.89 -7.27
CA VAL A 181 -12.94 4.39 -7.38
C VAL A 181 -12.28 4.09 -6.03
N GLN A 182 -11.37 3.13 -6.02
CA GLN A 182 -10.58 2.82 -4.83
C GLN A 182 -9.14 3.32 -5.04
N PRO A 183 -8.74 4.43 -4.38
CA PRO A 183 -7.36 4.86 -4.41
C PRO A 183 -6.53 3.97 -3.49
N HIS A 184 -5.48 3.38 -4.03
CA HIS A 184 -4.45 2.71 -3.24
C HIS A 184 -3.14 3.45 -3.40
N VAL A 185 -2.40 3.61 -2.31
CA VAL A 185 -1.05 4.15 -2.36
C VAL A 185 -0.05 3.22 -1.69
N LEU A 186 1.04 3.02 -2.39
CA LEU A 186 2.18 2.27 -1.93
C LEU A 186 3.40 3.19 -1.92
N TYR A 187 4.10 3.23 -0.81
CA TYR A 187 5.37 3.93 -0.64
C TYR A 187 6.49 2.91 -0.53
N SER A 188 7.47 2.98 -1.42
CA SER A 188 8.69 2.19 -1.32
C SER A 188 9.88 3.08 -1.00
N ILE A 189 10.50 2.84 0.14
CA ILE A 189 11.78 3.41 0.52
C ILE A 189 12.89 2.50 0.02
N GLY A 190 13.58 2.93 -1.03
CA GLY A 190 14.77 2.27 -1.56
C GLY A 190 16.03 2.89 -0.98
N TYR A 191 16.86 2.08 -0.32
CA TYR A 191 18.21 2.47 0.08
C TYR A 191 19.18 1.95 -1.00
N GLN A 192 20.16 2.75 -1.39
CA GLN A 192 21.15 2.38 -2.40
C GLN A 192 22.54 2.68 -1.87
N TYR A 193 23.45 1.72 -1.93
CA TYR A 193 24.85 1.95 -1.58
C TYR A 193 25.64 2.23 -2.86
N ASP A 194 26.20 3.43 -2.97
CA ASP A 194 27.16 3.80 -4.01
C ASP A 194 28.57 3.47 -3.50
N ALA A 195 29.15 2.40 -4.03
CA ALA A 195 30.49 1.95 -3.64
C ALA A 195 31.60 2.91 -4.08
N VAL A 196 31.38 3.72 -5.13
CA VAL A 196 32.37 4.68 -5.64
C VAL A 196 32.39 5.92 -4.78
N ALA A 197 31.20 6.49 -4.50
CA ALA A 197 31.08 7.63 -3.58
C ALA A 197 31.23 7.22 -2.11
N ASN A 198 31.12 5.92 -1.82
CA ASN A 198 31.07 5.35 -0.48
C ASN A 198 29.98 5.99 0.39
N THR A 199 28.80 6.19 -0.19
CA THR A 199 27.63 6.80 0.46
C THR A 199 26.40 5.94 0.28
N ILE A 200 25.43 6.11 1.18
CA ILE A 200 24.11 5.51 1.03
C ILE A 200 23.15 6.59 0.54
N GLY A 201 22.45 6.37 -0.56
CA GLY A 201 21.34 7.21 -1.01
C GLY A 201 20.00 6.64 -0.55
N VAL A 202 18.99 7.51 -0.42
CA VAL A 202 17.61 7.06 -0.20
C VAL A 202 16.69 7.70 -1.23
N SER A 203 15.94 6.85 -1.92
CA SER A 203 14.87 7.24 -2.82
C SER A 203 13.52 6.79 -2.26
N ILE A 204 12.54 7.67 -2.26
CA ILE A 204 11.16 7.35 -1.91
C ILE A 204 10.37 7.31 -3.20
N LYS A 205 9.87 6.13 -3.54
CA LYS A 205 8.96 5.91 -4.66
C LYS A 205 7.54 5.84 -4.15
N THR A 206 6.62 6.52 -4.80
CA THR A 206 5.19 6.48 -4.49
C THR A 206 4.45 5.92 -5.68
N PHE A 207 3.61 4.93 -5.44
CA PHE A 207 2.82 4.24 -6.44
C PHE A 207 1.35 4.48 -6.13
N TYR A 208 0.71 5.28 -6.95
CA TYR A 208 -0.72 5.55 -6.89
C TYR A 208 -1.43 4.67 -7.90
N TYR A 209 -2.45 3.96 -7.42
CA TYR A 209 -3.33 3.16 -8.25
C TYR A 209 -4.74 3.69 -8.14
N ASN A 210 -5.35 3.93 -9.29
CA ASN A 210 -6.75 4.23 -9.39
C ASN A 210 -7.41 3.19 -10.30
N VAL A 211 -8.25 2.36 -9.70
CA VAL A 211 -8.99 1.31 -10.40
C VAL A 211 -10.41 1.79 -10.61
N THR A 212 -10.84 1.84 -11.87
CA THR A 212 -12.23 2.11 -12.25
C THR A 212 -12.82 0.87 -12.89
N LEU A 213 -13.90 0.35 -12.32
CA LEU A 213 -14.62 -0.81 -12.83
C LEU A 213 -15.94 -0.39 -13.49
N LYS A 214 -16.21 -0.94 -14.67
CA LYS A 214 -17.44 -0.74 -15.42
C LYS A 214 -17.94 -2.06 -15.97
N GLU A 215 -19.20 -2.42 -15.70
CA GLU A 215 -19.83 -3.58 -16.33
C GLU A 215 -19.85 -3.40 -17.86
N THR A 216 -19.45 -4.43 -18.58
CA THR A 216 -19.30 -4.42 -20.04
C THR A 216 -19.86 -5.69 -20.67
N ALA A 217 -20.01 -5.69 -21.99
CA ALA A 217 -20.40 -6.88 -22.72
C ALA A 217 -19.23 -7.88 -22.77
N ALA A 218 -19.55 -9.17 -22.91
CA ALA A 218 -18.54 -10.19 -23.14
C ALA A 218 -17.64 -9.81 -24.32
N PRO A 219 -16.31 -10.03 -24.22
CA PRO A 219 -15.40 -9.75 -25.32
C PRO A 219 -15.82 -10.56 -26.55
N ALA A 220 -15.84 -9.91 -27.71
CA ALA A 220 -16.16 -10.59 -28.96
C ALA A 220 -15.17 -11.75 -29.16
N PRO A 221 -15.64 -12.94 -29.56
CA PRO A 221 -14.75 -14.07 -29.80
C PRO A 221 -13.67 -13.64 -30.80
N PRO A 222 -12.39 -14.00 -30.57
CA PRO A 222 -11.30 -13.61 -31.46
C PRO A 222 -11.68 -14.06 -32.86
N LYS A 223 -11.77 -13.12 -33.81
CA LYS A 223 -12.04 -13.45 -35.21
C LYS A 223 -11.02 -14.50 -35.61
N SER A 224 -11.49 -15.72 -35.89
CA SER A 224 -10.66 -16.86 -36.25
C SER A 224 -9.64 -16.38 -37.27
N LYS A 225 -8.36 -16.38 -36.87
CA LYS A 225 -7.26 -15.89 -37.71
C LYS A 225 -7.41 -16.62 -39.04
N PRO A 226 -7.54 -15.92 -40.19
CA PRO A 226 -7.63 -16.60 -41.47
C PRO A 226 -6.41 -17.51 -41.57
N THR A 227 -6.66 -18.80 -41.80
CA THR A 227 -5.66 -19.84 -41.91
C THR A 227 -4.77 -19.53 -43.10
N HIS A 228 -3.74 -18.69 -42.89
CA HIS A 228 -2.74 -18.43 -43.90
C HIS A 228 -1.84 -19.66 -43.97
N ASN A 229 -2.23 -20.58 -44.84
CA ASN A 229 -1.38 -21.63 -45.34
C ASN A 229 -0.29 -20.99 -46.20
N SER A 230 0.91 -20.74 -45.66
CA SER A 230 2.15 -20.63 -46.44
C SER A 230 3.41 -20.51 -45.57
N ASN A 231 4.33 -21.43 -45.84
CA ASN A 231 5.78 -21.31 -45.70
C ASN A 231 6.27 -19.90 -46.13
N SER A 232 6.91 -19.17 -45.21
CA SER A 232 7.97 -18.24 -45.59
C SER A 232 8.78 -17.84 -44.35
N ASN A 233 10.04 -18.27 -44.34
CA ASN A 233 11.08 -17.70 -43.49
C ASN A 233 11.18 -16.21 -43.81
N ASN A 234 11.02 -15.34 -42.81
CA ASN A 234 11.89 -14.17 -42.70
C ASN A 234 11.89 -13.58 -41.29
N ASN A 235 13.12 -13.47 -40.81
CA ASN A 235 13.60 -12.89 -39.57
C ASN A 235 13.56 -11.36 -39.67
N SER A 236 12.87 -10.65 -38.77
CA SER A 236 13.07 -9.22 -38.48
C SER A 236 12.35 -8.83 -37.18
N GLY A 237 13.07 -8.11 -36.33
CA GLY A 237 12.74 -7.90 -34.92
C GLY A 237 11.56 -6.97 -34.61
N SER A 238 10.92 -7.26 -33.48
CA SER A 238 10.07 -6.34 -32.70
C SER A 238 10.15 -6.78 -31.23
N GLY A 239 11.01 -6.11 -30.47
CA GLY A 239 11.58 -6.61 -29.21
C GLY A 239 11.10 -5.93 -27.92
N LEU A 240 9.91 -5.34 -27.88
CA LEU A 240 9.42 -4.65 -26.66
C LEU A 240 8.01 -5.06 -26.19
N LEU A 241 7.11 -5.52 -27.06
CA LEU A 241 5.79 -6.01 -26.63
C LEU A 241 5.84 -7.46 -26.10
N GLY A 242 6.68 -8.32 -26.67
CA GLY A 242 6.80 -9.74 -26.26
C GLY A 242 7.49 -9.96 -24.92
N THR A 243 8.14 -8.92 -24.36
CA THR A 243 8.84 -9.01 -23.08
C THR A 243 7.86 -8.90 -21.90
N MET A 244 6.78 -8.13 -22.03
CA MET A 244 5.75 -8.03 -20.99
C MET A 244 4.91 -9.31 -20.88
N GLU A 245 4.63 -9.99 -21.99
CA GLU A 245 3.91 -11.26 -21.99
C GLU A 245 4.74 -12.40 -21.35
N LYS A 246 6.07 -12.40 -21.57
CA LYS A 246 7.00 -13.35 -20.94
C LYS A 246 7.25 -13.08 -19.45
N ILE A 247 7.26 -11.81 -19.03
CA ILE A 247 7.38 -11.45 -17.61
C ILE A 247 6.07 -11.78 -16.88
N GLY A 248 4.91 -11.50 -17.50
CA GLY A 248 3.60 -11.90 -16.97
C GLY A 248 3.44 -13.41 -16.79
N SER A 249 3.92 -14.22 -17.74
CA SER A 249 3.91 -15.69 -17.62
C SER A 249 4.77 -16.18 -16.45
N LYS A 250 6.00 -15.66 -16.27
CA LYS A 250 6.89 -16.09 -15.17
C LYS A 250 6.42 -15.64 -13.79
N ILE A 251 5.76 -14.49 -13.68
CA ILE A 251 5.14 -14.03 -12.43
C ILE A 251 3.86 -14.85 -12.16
N GLY A 252 3.12 -15.23 -13.21
CA GLY A 252 1.99 -16.14 -13.13
C GLY A 252 2.37 -17.46 -12.46
N ASP A 253 3.47 -18.08 -12.89
CA ASP A 253 3.95 -19.35 -12.32
C ASP A 253 4.30 -19.23 -10.82
N VAL A 254 4.97 -18.14 -10.41
CA VAL A 254 5.33 -17.90 -8.99
C VAL A 254 4.09 -17.64 -8.11
N VAL A 255 3.06 -16.98 -8.64
CA VAL A 255 1.80 -16.72 -7.93
C VAL A 255 0.94 -18.00 -7.84
N GLN A 256 0.98 -18.86 -8.86
CA GLN A 256 0.21 -20.10 -8.91
C GLN A 256 0.77 -21.17 -7.96
N ASP A 257 2.10 -21.24 -7.79
CA ASP A 257 2.75 -22.10 -6.80
C ASP A 257 2.45 -21.69 -5.34
N LEU A 258 2.19 -20.39 -5.08
CA LEU A 258 1.83 -19.89 -3.75
C LEU A 258 0.32 -20.01 -3.44
N ALA A 259 -0.54 -20.05 -4.47
CA ALA A 259 -1.99 -20.19 -4.31
C ALA A 259 -2.47 -21.65 -4.27
N GLY A 260 -1.64 -22.61 -4.70
CA GLY A 260 -1.98 -24.03 -4.78
C GLY A 260 -2.30 -24.72 -3.44
N ASP A 261 -1.84 -24.16 -2.32
CA ASP A 261 -2.01 -24.79 -0.99
C ASP A 261 -3.33 -24.45 -0.28
N GLN A 262 -4.13 -23.50 -0.77
CA GLN A 262 -5.41 -23.14 -0.13
C GLN A 262 -6.64 -23.87 -0.70
N ALA A 263 -6.53 -24.56 -1.83
CA ALA A 263 -7.67 -25.21 -2.48
C ALA A 263 -7.99 -26.64 -1.95
N ALA A 264 -7.18 -27.20 -1.06
CA ALA A 264 -7.31 -28.61 -0.64
C ALA A 264 -8.11 -28.86 0.66
N SER A 265 -8.66 -27.82 1.31
CA SER A 265 -9.27 -27.95 2.66
C SER A 265 -10.78 -27.67 2.74
N GLN A 266 -11.57 -28.03 1.72
CA GLN A 266 -13.04 -28.05 1.84
C GLN A 266 -13.68 -29.19 1.04
N ALA A 267 -13.51 -30.44 1.49
CA ALA A 267 -14.32 -31.56 0.99
C ALA A 267 -14.40 -32.74 1.97
N THR A 268 -15.15 -32.57 3.07
CA THR A 268 -15.80 -33.66 3.86
C THR A 268 -16.63 -32.93 4.92
N THR A 269 -17.95 -33.05 5.05
CA THR A 269 -18.72 -34.25 5.44
C THR A 269 -20.21 -33.88 5.37
N ALA A 270 -21.07 -34.72 4.79
CA ALA A 270 -22.46 -34.92 5.23
C ALA A 270 -23.08 -36.05 4.39
N SER A 271 -23.16 -37.23 5.00
CA SER A 271 -23.97 -38.36 4.53
C SER A 271 -25.12 -38.49 5.52
N SER A 272 -26.35 -38.36 5.05
CA SER A 272 -27.54 -38.72 5.80
C SER A 272 -28.56 -39.34 4.85
N GLU A 273 -28.92 -40.57 5.21
CA GLU A 273 -29.96 -41.41 4.63
C GLU A 273 -31.32 -40.72 4.63
N GLU A 274 -32.11 -40.86 3.56
CA GLU A 274 -33.57 -40.83 3.72
C GLU A 274 -34.31 -41.73 2.73
N LYS A 275 -35.38 -42.31 3.27
CA LYS A 275 -36.21 -43.41 2.79
C LYS A 275 -37.10 -43.04 1.61
N GLY A 276 -37.42 -44.07 0.83
CA GLY A 276 -38.29 -44.01 -0.34
C GLY A 276 -39.69 -43.45 -0.09
N GLY A 277 -40.07 -42.55 -0.99
CA GLY A 277 -41.45 -42.15 -1.28
C GLY A 277 -41.61 -42.07 -2.80
N LEU A 278 -42.42 -42.96 -3.38
CA LEU A 278 -42.84 -42.92 -4.78
C LEU A 278 -43.84 -41.76 -4.95
N GLY A 279 -43.34 -40.54 -5.14
CA GLY A 279 -44.10 -39.34 -5.48
C GLY A 279 -43.77 -38.87 -6.89
N GLY A 280 -44.79 -38.55 -7.69
CA GLY A 280 -44.68 -38.23 -9.11
C GLY A 280 -43.63 -37.15 -9.41
N GLN A 281 -42.70 -37.48 -10.32
CA GLN A 281 -41.72 -36.55 -10.87
C GLN A 281 -42.43 -35.46 -11.68
N THR A 282 -42.67 -34.32 -11.06
CA THR A 282 -42.77 -33.07 -11.82
C THR A 282 -41.39 -32.78 -12.39
N HIS A 283 -41.25 -32.86 -13.71
CA HIS A 283 -40.07 -32.41 -14.43
C HIS A 283 -39.92 -30.89 -14.25
N VAL A 284 -39.28 -30.48 -13.15
CA VAL A 284 -38.83 -29.10 -12.97
C VAL A 284 -37.70 -28.90 -13.99
N ALA A 285 -37.90 -27.99 -14.93
CA ALA A 285 -36.85 -27.63 -15.89
C ALA A 285 -35.59 -27.22 -15.10
N PRO A 286 -34.40 -27.72 -15.47
CA PRO A 286 -33.17 -27.35 -14.79
C PRO A 286 -33.04 -25.82 -14.79
N PRO A 287 -32.63 -25.20 -13.67
CA PRO A 287 -32.46 -23.76 -13.59
C PRO A 287 -31.52 -23.29 -14.71
N ALA A 288 -31.86 -22.18 -15.35
CA ALA A 288 -31.02 -21.59 -16.38
C ALA A 288 -29.63 -21.30 -15.77
N PRO A 289 -28.52 -21.55 -16.50
CA PRO A 289 -27.19 -21.29 -16.00
C PRO A 289 -27.05 -19.80 -15.63
N PRO A 290 -26.35 -19.48 -14.54
CA PRO A 290 -26.15 -18.10 -14.11
C PRO A 290 -25.51 -17.29 -15.24
N LYS A 291 -26.03 -16.07 -15.50
CA LYS A 291 -25.46 -15.16 -16.49
C LYS A 291 -24.11 -14.66 -15.97
N VAL A 292 -23.03 -14.99 -16.67
CA VAL A 292 -21.69 -14.47 -16.38
C VAL A 292 -21.66 -12.98 -16.71
N LYS A 293 -21.23 -12.16 -15.74
CA LYS A 293 -20.99 -10.73 -15.92
C LYS A 293 -19.53 -10.47 -16.28
N TYR A 294 -19.31 -9.43 -17.07
CA TYR A 294 -17.99 -8.98 -17.47
C TYR A 294 -17.76 -7.54 -17.03
N TYR A 295 -16.52 -7.22 -16.68
CA TYR A 295 -16.11 -5.91 -16.23
C TYR A 295 -14.90 -5.45 -17.03
N GLU A 296 -14.94 -4.19 -17.47
CA GLU A 296 -13.77 -3.46 -17.93
C GLU A 296 -13.16 -2.76 -16.71
N ALA A 297 -11.91 -3.11 -16.38
CA ALA A 297 -11.11 -2.41 -15.40
C ALA A 297 -10.14 -1.47 -16.11
N LYS A 298 -10.29 -0.17 -15.86
CA LYS A 298 -9.29 0.83 -16.19
C LYS A 298 -8.42 1.07 -14.97
N ILE A 299 -7.14 0.76 -15.06
CA ILE A 299 -6.17 0.93 -13.99
C ILE A 299 -5.23 2.07 -14.41
N ASP A 300 -5.40 3.23 -13.79
CA ASP A 300 -4.49 4.34 -13.92
C ASP A 300 -3.43 4.25 -12.82
N TYR A 301 -2.18 4.41 -13.23
CA TYR A 301 -0.99 4.23 -12.41
C TYR A 301 -0.14 5.48 -12.48
N ILE A 302 0.24 6.03 -11.32
CA ILE A 302 1.18 7.14 -11.23
C ILE A 302 2.30 6.72 -10.28
N ASN A 303 3.53 6.71 -10.79
CA ASN A 303 4.74 6.54 -9.98
C ASN A 303 5.43 7.89 -9.83
N THR A 304 5.71 8.30 -8.60
CA THR A 304 6.64 9.40 -8.33
C THR A 304 7.88 8.90 -7.63
N SER A 305 9.04 9.45 -7.94
CA SER A 305 10.27 9.18 -7.19
C SER A 305 10.87 10.50 -6.72
N VAL A 306 11.30 10.54 -5.46
CA VAL A 306 12.05 11.64 -4.86
C VAL A 306 13.27 11.12 -4.12
N THR A 307 14.30 11.93 -3.98
CA THR A 307 15.50 11.66 -3.20
C THR A 307 15.41 12.34 -1.85
N PHE A 308 15.70 11.60 -0.78
CA PHE A 308 15.74 12.12 0.58
C PHE A 308 17.12 12.71 0.90
N ASN A 309 17.15 13.98 1.31
CA ASN A 309 18.36 14.69 1.69
C ASN A 309 18.49 14.74 3.23
N PHE A 310 19.38 13.92 3.77
CA PHE A 310 19.63 13.81 5.21
C PHE A 310 20.29 15.04 5.81
N ASP A 311 21.04 15.81 5.04
CA ASP A 311 21.74 17.01 5.53
C ASP A 311 20.77 18.17 5.78
N VAL A 312 19.63 18.16 5.09
CA VAL A 312 18.57 19.16 5.23
C VAL A 312 17.53 18.72 6.27
N PHE A 313 17.33 17.41 6.43
CA PHE A 313 16.34 16.90 7.37
C PHE A 313 16.79 17.07 8.82
N ASN A 314 15.97 17.73 9.63
CA ASN A 314 16.19 17.86 11.06
C ASN A 314 15.10 17.11 11.86
N PRO A 315 15.42 15.95 12.45
CA PRO A 315 14.47 15.18 13.25
C PRO A 315 13.84 15.97 14.41
N LYS A 316 14.53 16.98 14.94
CA LYS A 316 14.01 17.82 16.03
C LYS A 316 12.94 18.78 15.56
N GLN A 317 13.03 19.26 14.31
CA GLN A 317 12.03 20.17 13.74
C GLN A 317 10.72 19.43 13.47
N VAL A 318 10.75 18.18 13.03
CA VAL A 318 9.53 17.40 12.81
C VAL A 318 8.81 17.02 14.10
N ALA A 319 9.52 16.91 15.23
CA ALA A 319 8.89 16.71 16.52
C ALA A 319 8.09 17.94 17.00
N THR A 320 8.37 19.13 16.45
CA THR A 320 7.65 20.35 16.80
C THR A 320 6.40 20.51 15.95
N GLY A 321 5.26 20.74 16.59
CA GLY A 321 3.99 21.04 15.92
C GLY A 321 3.09 19.84 15.62
N VAL A 322 3.39 18.64 16.12
CA VAL A 322 2.46 17.51 16.17
C VAL A 322 2.20 17.17 17.63
N SER A 323 0.95 16.85 18.00
CA SER A 323 0.67 16.39 19.36
C SER A 323 1.40 15.08 19.66
N ALA A 324 1.79 14.89 20.93
CA ALA A 324 2.44 13.65 21.36
C ALA A 324 1.57 12.42 21.08
N GLU A 325 0.26 12.59 21.11
CA GLU A 325 -0.74 11.56 20.82
C GLU A 325 -0.69 11.11 19.35
N PHE A 326 -0.72 12.04 18.39
CA PHE A 326 -0.60 11.67 16.97
C PHE A 326 0.76 11.07 16.63
N LEU A 327 1.84 11.50 17.30
CA LEU A 327 3.15 10.84 17.18
C LEU A 327 3.13 9.40 17.73
N GLY A 328 2.38 9.16 18.81
CA GLY A 328 2.14 7.82 19.34
C GLY A 328 1.40 6.94 18.32
N LEU A 329 0.33 7.49 17.71
CA LEU A 329 -0.42 6.82 16.65
C LEU A 329 0.47 6.49 15.45
N GLY A 330 1.25 7.45 14.94
CA GLY A 330 2.18 7.20 13.82
C GLY A 330 3.17 6.06 14.10
N LYS A 331 3.67 5.93 15.32
CA LYS A 331 4.53 4.80 15.74
C LYS A 331 3.76 3.48 15.76
N GLN A 332 2.55 3.48 16.30
CA GLN A 332 1.70 2.29 16.35
C GLN A 332 1.40 1.77 14.94
N ILE A 333 1.04 2.68 14.02
CA ILE A 333 0.78 2.37 12.61
C ILE A 333 1.98 1.68 11.97
N LEU A 334 3.16 2.30 12.05
CA LEU A 334 4.38 1.76 11.45
C LEU A 334 4.79 0.42 12.09
N ALA A 335 4.55 0.24 13.39
CA ALA A 335 4.82 -1.01 14.08
C ALA A 335 3.88 -2.15 13.65
N THR A 336 2.59 -1.86 13.46
CA THR A 336 1.62 -2.85 12.96
C THR A 336 2.01 -3.37 11.58
N GLU A 337 2.47 -2.48 10.68
CA GLU A 337 2.98 -2.90 9.35
C GLU A 337 4.19 -3.85 9.47
N ALA A 338 5.15 -3.51 10.33
CA ALA A 338 6.33 -4.34 10.56
C ALA A 338 5.95 -5.73 11.10
N GLN A 339 4.97 -5.80 11.99
CA GLN A 339 4.46 -7.05 12.54
C GLN A 339 3.76 -7.90 11.47
N LEU A 340 2.91 -7.29 10.63
CA LEU A 340 2.23 -7.97 9.52
C LEU A 340 3.22 -8.58 8.53
N LEU A 341 4.31 -7.87 8.21
CA LEU A 341 5.38 -8.39 7.35
C LEU A 341 6.15 -9.57 7.99
N SER A 342 6.25 -9.62 9.32
CA SER A 342 7.02 -10.64 10.06
C SER A 342 6.27 -11.93 10.37
N LEU A 343 4.93 -11.87 10.53
CA LEU A 343 4.11 -13.02 10.89
C LEU A 343 3.98 -14.03 9.74
N LYS A 344 3.96 -13.57 8.50
CA LYS A 344 3.83 -14.41 7.29
C LYS A 344 5.16 -14.86 6.67
N THR A 345 6.28 -14.74 7.38
CA THR A 345 7.58 -15.33 6.98
C THR A 345 7.89 -16.61 7.76
N LYS A 346 7.03 -16.98 8.72
CA LYS A 346 7.18 -18.17 9.57
C LYS A 346 6.23 -19.31 9.17
N GLU A 347 5.36 -19.10 8.19
CA GLU A 347 4.54 -20.10 7.52
C GLU A 347 5.21 -20.44 6.18
#